data_AF-A0A9E5ML40-F1
#
_entry.id   AF-A0A9E5ML40-F1
#
_cell.length_a   1.000
_cell.length_b   1.000
_cell.length_c   1.000
_cell.angle_alpha   90.00
_cell.angle_beta   90.00
_cell.angle_gamma   90.00
#
_symmetry.space_group_name_H-M   'P 1'
#
loop_
_entity.id
_entity.type
_entity.pdbx_description
1 polymer ?
#
loop_
_entity_poly.entity_id
_entity_poly.type
_entity_poly.pdbx_seq_one_letter_code
_entity_poly.pdbx_strand_id
1 'polypeptide(L)'
;MSKNRVVVLKIIAKELTISAAAERYGVSRRHIHRLLARYRDNGLDAVDPRPRRPHSNPTATTQLVRERVVELRLELTAQGLDAGPLTIAWHLEREGHRPPSTSTIRRILHTAGLITPEPRKRP
;
A
#
# COMPACT_ATOMS: atom_id res chain seq x y z
N MET A 1 9.47 21.45 2.28
CA MET A 1 8.80 21.42 0.96
C MET A 1 9.42 20.36 0.08
N SER A 2 8.65 19.66 -0.76
CA SER A 2 9.20 18.65 -1.68
C SER A 2 10.06 19.31 -2.77
N LYS A 3 11.08 18.59 -3.27
CA LYS A 3 11.95 19.05 -4.37
C LYS A 3 11.15 19.52 -5.58
N ASN A 4 10.07 18.82 -5.91
CA ASN A 4 9.20 19.16 -7.05
C ASN A 4 8.48 20.50 -6.84
N ARG A 5 7.96 20.76 -5.63
CA ARG A 5 7.31 22.03 -5.29
C ARG A 5 8.28 23.20 -5.45
N VAL A 6 9.51 23.07 -4.94
CA VAL A 6 10.55 24.11 -5.07
C VAL A 6 10.86 24.42 -6.53
N VAL A 7 11.05 23.38 -7.36
CA VAL A 7 11.32 23.54 -8.80
C VAL A 7 10.19 24.30 -9.50
N VAL A 8 8.94 23.90 -9.25
CA VAL A 8 7.76 24.51 -9.88
C VAL A 8 7.60 25.97 -9.44
N LEU A 9 7.70 26.25 -8.13
CA LEU A 9 7.55 27.61 -7.61
C LEU A 9 8.62 28.57 -8.16
N LYS A 10 9.88 28.14 -8.25
CA LYS A 10 10.96 28.96 -8.83
C LYS A 10 10.75 29.28 -10.30
N ILE A 11 10.18 28.34 -11.06
CA ILE A 11 9.87 28.57 -12.48
C ILE A 11 8.70 29.55 -12.64
N ILE A 12 7.65 29.41 -11.82
CA ILE A 12 6.47 30.29 -11.85
C ILE A 12 6.81 31.71 -11.41
N ALA A 13 7.64 31.84 -10.37
CA ALA A 13 8.18 33.11 -9.90
C ALA A 13 9.19 33.73 -10.89
N LYS A 14 9.46 33.09 -12.03
CA LYS A 14 10.43 33.49 -13.05
C LYS A 14 11.87 33.63 -12.54
N GLU A 15 12.19 33.02 -11.40
CA GLU A 15 13.55 32.97 -10.86
C GLU A 15 14.45 31.97 -11.61
N LEU A 16 13.86 30.97 -12.25
CA LEU A 16 14.57 29.97 -13.03
C LEU A 16 13.85 29.63 -14.33
N THR A 17 14.63 29.44 -15.38
CA THR A 17 14.14 28.80 -16.62
C THR A 17 14.03 27.29 -16.42
N ILE A 18 13.25 26.62 -17.29
CA ILE A 18 13.10 25.16 -17.28
C ILE A 18 14.46 24.46 -17.45
N SER A 19 15.33 24.97 -18.32
CA SER A 19 16.68 24.42 -18.54
C SER A 19 17.56 24.57 -17.31
N ALA A 20 17.60 25.77 -16.70
CA ALA A 20 18.40 26.01 -15.50
C ALA A 20 17.91 25.16 -14.31
N ALA A 21 16.58 24.99 -14.18
CA ALA A 21 16.02 24.11 -13.16
C ALA A 21 16.34 22.62 -13.42
N ALA A 22 16.36 22.20 -14.68
CA ALA A 22 16.71 20.82 -15.04
C ALA A 22 18.14 20.47 -14.63
N GLU A 23 19.08 21.36 -14.93
CA GLU A 23 20.50 21.22 -14.57
C GLU A 23 20.69 21.31 -13.06
N ARG A 24 20.20 22.38 -12.42
CA ARG A 24 20.41 22.64 -10.98
C ARG A 24 19.85 21.54 -10.09
N TYR A 25 18.69 20.99 -10.45
CA TYR A 25 18.01 20.00 -9.62
C TYR A 25 18.16 18.57 -10.14
N GLY A 26 18.88 18.33 -11.25
CA GLY A 26 19.03 16.98 -11.82
C GLY A 26 17.69 16.34 -12.18
N VAL A 27 16.79 17.11 -12.80
CA VAL A 27 15.45 16.67 -13.21
C VAL A 27 15.31 16.88 -14.71
N SER A 28 14.76 15.90 -15.44
CA SER A 28 14.61 16.08 -16.89
C SER A 28 13.60 17.19 -17.22
N ARG A 29 13.85 17.95 -18.31
CA ARG A 29 12.91 18.97 -18.81
C ARG A 29 11.49 18.41 -19.00
N ARG A 30 11.39 17.17 -19.52
CA ARG A 30 10.12 16.43 -19.67
C ARG A 30 9.38 16.26 -18.34
N HIS A 31 10.09 15.93 -17.26
CA HIS A 31 9.49 15.82 -15.94
C HIS A 31 9.01 17.18 -15.43
N ILE A 32 9.79 18.24 -15.64
CA ILE A 32 9.40 19.61 -15.26
C ILE A 32 8.13 20.06 -15.99
N HIS A 33 8.01 19.82 -17.30
CA HIS A 33 6.78 20.11 -18.04
C HIS A 33 5.57 19.37 -17.47
N ARG A 34 5.73 18.10 -17.08
CA ARG A 34 4.67 17.31 -16.42
C ARG A 34 4.28 17.90 -15.07
N LEU A 35 5.24 18.36 -14.27
CA LEU A 35 4.95 19.01 -12.98
C LEU A 35 4.22 20.35 -13.17
N LEU A 36 4.62 21.15 -14.16
CA LEU A 36 3.95 22.40 -14.50
C LEU A 36 2.51 22.19 -15.01
N ALA A 37 2.28 21.15 -15.81
CA ALA A 37 0.92 20.78 -16.23
C ALA A 37 0.06 20.42 -15.01
N ARG A 38 0.55 19.55 -14.12
CA ARG A 38 -0.16 19.19 -12.88
C ARG A 38 -0.45 20.39 -11.99
N TYR A 39 0.49 21.31 -11.88
CA TYR A 39 0.32 22.54 -11.14
C TYR A 39 -0.81 23.40 -11.71
N ARG A 40 -0.89 23.54 -13.04
CA ARG A 40 -1.96 24.29 -13.69
C ARG A 40 -3.33 23.67 -13.47
N ASP A 41 -3.41 22.34 -13.50
CA ASP A 41 -4.68 21.63 -13.38
C ASP A 41 -5.21 21.60 -11.93
N ASN A 42 -4.34 21.45 -10.94
CA ASN A 42 -4.74 21.08 -9.57
C ASN A 42 -3.90 21.76 -8.47
N GLY A 43 -3.13 22.80 -8.81
CA GLY A 43 -2.34 23.57 -7.85
C GLY A 43 -1.11 22.83 -7.29
N LEU A 44 -0.57 23.38 -6.19
CA LEU A 44 0.73 22.97 -5.66
C LEU A 44 0.75 21.53 -5.11
N ASP A 45 -0.38 21.04 -4.57
CA ASP A 45 -0.44 19.69 -4.01
C ASP A 45 -0.33 18.60 -5.09
N ALA A 46 -0.75 18.89 -6.32
CA ALA A 46 -0.66 17.94 -7.43
C ALA A 46 0.78 17.73 -7.96
N VAL A 47 1.73 18.57 -7.53
CA VAL A 47 3.15 18.50 -7.89
C VAL A 47 3.86 17.38 -7.12
N ASP A 48 3.30 16.95 -6.00
CA ASP A 48 3.92 15.92 -5.17
C ASP A 48 3.88 14.53 -5.81
N PRO A 49 4.82 13.65 -5.42
CA PRO A 49 4.79 12.24 -5.81
C PRO A 49 3.45 11.61 -5.40
N ARG A 50 2.69 11.18 -6.42
CA ARG A 50 1.49 10.37 -6.19
C ARG A 50 1.91 8.96 -5.77
N PRO A 51 1.12 8.28 -4.93
CA PRO A 51 1.36 6.88 -4.60
C PRO A 51 1.47 6.06 -5.88
N ARG A 52 2.56 5.28 -6.00
CA ARG A 52 2.83 4.41 -7.17
C ARG A 52 2.11 3.07 -7.09
N ARG A 53 1.38 2.81 -6.00
CA ARG A 53 0.64 1.57 -5.83
C ARG A 53 -0.56 1.55 -6.77
N PRO A 54 -0.90 0.40 -7.39
CA PRO A 54 -2.13 0.27 -8.16
C PRO A 54 -3.34 0.64 -7.28
N HIS A 55 -4.31 1.33 -7.89
CA HIS A 55 -5.52 1.81 -7.21
C HIS A 55 -6.42 0.66 -6.72
N SER A 56 -6.36 -0.48 -7.39
CA SER A 56 -7.07 -1.69 -7.01
C SER A 56 -6.17 -2.93 -7.21
N ASN A 57 -6.46 -3.98 -6.46
CA ASN A 57 -5.89 -5.29 -6.69
C ASN A 57 -7.06 -6.30 -6.76
N PRO A 58 -7.51 -6.70 -7.96
CA PRO A 58 -8.69 -7.55 -8.12
C PRO A 58 -8.50 -8.97 -7.54
N THR A 59 -7.25 -9.40 -7.31
CA THR A 59 -6.95 -10.69 -6.64
C THR A 59 -6.77 -10.53 -5.14
N ALA A 60 -6.96 -9.33 -4.59
CA ALA A 60 -6.91 -9.14 -3.15
C ALA A 60 -8.05 -9.92 -2.48
N THR A 61 -7.70 -10.67 -1.43
CA THR A 61 -8.67 -11.23 -0.49
C THR A 61 -9.64 -10.13 -0.07
N THR A 62 -10.92 -10.37 -0.30
CA THR A 62 -11.99 -9.43 0.04
C THR A 62 -11.94 -9.10 1.52
N GLN A 63 -12.38 -7.89 1.87
CA GLN A 63 -12.41 -7.45 3.26
C GLN A 63 -13.22 -8.41 4.14
N LEU A 64 -14.36 -8.89 3.61
CA LEU A 64 -15.20 -9.91 4.25
C LEU A 64 -14.42 -11.17 4.64
N VAL A 65 -13.63 -11.74 3.73
CA VAL A 65 -12.85 -12.97 4.02
C VAL A 65 -11.73 -12.68 5.03
N ARG A 66 -11.16 -11.46 5.04
CA ARG A 66 -10.14 -11.07 6.03
C ARG A 66 -10.73 -10.97 7.43
N GLU A 67 -11.91 -10.38 7.55
CA GLU A 67 -12.65 -10.28 8.81
C GLU A 67 -13.02 -11.68 9.33
N ARG A 68 -13.54 -12.55 8.45
CA ARG A 68 -13.86 -13.92 8.83
C ARG A 68 -12.65 -14.74 9.27
N VAL A 69 -11.48 -14.55 8.65
CA VAL A 69 -10.20 -15.14 9.11
C VAL A 69 -9.89 -14.75 10.56
N VAL A 70 -10.11 -13.47 10.91
CA VAL A 70 -9.85 -12.94 12.25
C VAL A 70 -10.86 -13.50 13.26
N GLU A 71 -12.14 -13.52 12.90
CA GLU A 71 -13.20 -14.10 13.73
C GLU A 71 -12.96 -15.57 14.03
N LEU A 72 -12.70 -16.39 13.00
CA LEU A 72 -12.39 -17.82 13.16
C LEU A 72 -11.17 -18.04 14.06
N ARG A 73 -10.14 -17.20 13.94
CA ARG A 73 -8.97 -17.28 14.83
C ARG A 73 -9.37 -17.06 16.29
N LEU A 74 -10.20 -16.06 16.57
CA LEU A 74 -10.65 -15.74 17.92
C LEU A 74 -11.59 -16.81 18.48
N GLU A 75 -12.58 -17.24 17.69
CA GLU A 75 -13.55 -18.29 18.04
C GLU A 75 -12.84 -19.60 18.40
N LEU A 76 -11.97 -20.10 17.51
CA LEU A 76 -11.25 -21.35 17.71
C LEU A 76 -10.29 -21.27 18.90
N THR A 77 -9.59 -20.14 19.08
CA THR A 77 -8.68 -19.94 20.23
C THR A 77 -9.47 -19.89 21.54
N ALA A 78 -10.62 -19.21 21.58
CA ALA A 78 -11.48 -19.14 22.76
C ALA A 78 -12.04 -20.52 23.15
N GLN A 79 -12.28 -21.38 22.16
CA GLN A 79 -12.71 -22.77 22.36
C GLN A 79 -11.55 -23.72 22.69
N GLY A 80 -10.30 -23.25 22.72
CA GLY A 80 -9.12 -24.08 22.96
C GLY A 80 -8.79 -25.05 21.81
N LEU A 81 -9.31 -24.79 20.61
CA LEU A 81 -9.09 -25.59 19.40
C LEU A 81 -7.87 -25.12 18.61
N ASP A 82 -7.42 -25.94 17.65
CA ASP A 82 -6.39 -25.49 16.71
C ASP A 82 -6.93 -24.35 15.85
N ALA A 83 -6.28 -23.19 15.96
CA ALA A 83 -6.63 -21.99 15.19
C ALA A 83 -5.55 -21.67 14.14
N GLY A 84 -4.87 -22.71 13.64
CA GLY A 84 -3.83 -22.59 12.62
C GLY A 84 -4.35 -22.14 11.26
N PRO A 85 -3.47 -21.64 10.36
CA PRO A 85 -3.87 -21.16 9.03
C PRO A 85 -4.55 -22.22 8.15
N LEU A 86 -4.18 -23.50 8.29
CA LEU A 86 -4.81 -24.61 7.56
C LEU A 86 -6.24 -24.85 8.07
N THR A 87 -6.41 -24.86 9.39
CA THR A 87 -7.71 -25.04 10.04
C THR A 87 -8.65 -23.90 9.70
N ILE A 88 -8.18 -22.66 9.74
CA ILE A 88 -8.95 -21.49 9.30
C ILE A 88 -9.34 -21.60 7.82
N ALA A 89 -8.43 -22.02 6.94
CA ALA A 89 -8.74 -22.22 5.52
C ALA A 89 -9.85 -23.27 5.33
N TRP A 90 -9.79 -24.38 6.08
CA TRP A 90 -10.81 -25.43 6.05
C TRP A 90 -12.17 -24.93 6.53
N HIS A 91 -12.22 -24.12 7.59
CA HIS A 91 -13.47 -23.51 8.06
C HIS A 91 -14.07 -22.56 7.02
N LEU A 92 -13.24 -21.72 6.37
CA LEU A 92 -13.70 -20.83 5.30
C LEU A 92 -14.28 -21.61 4.11
N GLU A 93 -13.65 -22.70 3.70
CA GLU A 93 -14.18 -23.56 2.62
C GLU A 93 -15.53 -24.15 2.98
N ARG A 94 -15.70 -24.60 4.23
CA ARG A 94 -16.98 -25.13 4.72
C ARG A 94 -18.09 -24.09 4.79
N GLU A 95 -17.74 -22.83 5.00
CA GLU A 95 -18.67 -21.69 4.97
C GLU A 95 -18.95 -21.19 3.54
N GLY A 96 -18.36 -21.83 2.51
CA GLY A 96 -18.54 -21.49 1.10
C GLY A 96 -17.68 -20.33 0.61
N HIS A 97 -16.70 -19.89 1.42
CA HIS A 97 -15.73 -18.90 1.00
C HIS A 97 -14.57 -19.55 0.24
N ARG A 98 -14.00 -18.82 -0.73
CA ARG A 98 -12.71 -19.20 -1.34
C ARG A 98 -11.59 -18.76 -0.39
N PRO A 99 -10.89 -19.68 0.30
CA PRO A 99 -9.86 -19.29 1.25
C PRO A 99 -8.67 -18.69 0.50
N PRO A 100 -8.00 -17.68 1.07
CA PRO A 100 -6.71 -17.25 0.57
C PRO A 100 -5.63 -18.28 0.95
N SER A 101 -4.43 -18.15 0.36
CA SER A 101 -3.31 -19.03 0.71
C SER A 101 -3.00 -19.01 2.21
N THR A 102 -2.47 -20.10 2.75
CA THR A 102 -2.04 -20.18 4.17
C THR A 102 -1.06 -19.07 4.54
N SER A 103 -0.16 -18.68 3.63
CA SER A 103 0.75 -17.53 3.78
C SER A 103 0.00 -16.19 3.88
N THR A 104 -1.09 -16.02 3.14
CA THR A 104 -1.94 -14.82 3.22
C THR A 104 -2.74 -14.80 4.51
N ILE A 105 -3.28 -15.94 4.96
CA ILE A 105 -3.94 -16.07 6.27
C ILE A 105 -2.95 -15.69 7.39
N ARG A 106 -1.74 -16.24 7.41
CA ARG A 106 -0.68 -15.86 8.37
C ARG A 106 -0.42 -14.35 8.36
N ARG A 107 -0.31 -13.74 7.18
CA ARG A 107 -0.11 -12.29 7.06
C ARG A 107 -1.30 -11.48 7.60
N ILE A 108 -2.54 -11.90 7.31
CA ILE A 108 -3.75 -11.25 7.85
C ILE A 108 -3.72 -11.30 9.38
N LEU A 109 -3.46 -12.48 9.95
CA LEU A 109 -3.40 -12.65 11.40
C LEU A 109 -2.24 -11.88 12.05
N HIS A 110 -1.09 -11.81 11.39
CA HIS A 110 0.04 -10.98 11.84
C HIS A 110 -0.29 -9.48 11.80
N THR A 111 -0.90 -8.99 10.71
CA THR A 111 -1.37 -7.60 10.63
C THR A 111 -2.43 -7.29 11.70
N ALA A 112 -3.26 -8.26 12.06
CA ALA A 112 -4.25 -8.15 13.13
C ALA A 112 -3.68 -8.33 14.56
N GLY A 113 -2.37 -8.60 14.71
CA GLY A 113 -1.73 -8.78 16.01
C GLY A 113 -2.06 -10.11 16.72
N LEU A 114 -2.64 -11.09 16.00
CA LEU A 114 -3.08 -12.39 16.54
C LEU A 114 -2.03 -13.50 16.45
N ILE A 115 -0.84 -13.16 15.95
CA ILE A 115 0.33 -14.04 15.91
C ILE A 115 1.50 -13.25 16.50
N THR A 116 2.13 -13.80 17.54
CA THR A 116 3.40 -13.30 18.02
C THR A 116 4.49 -13.65 17.01
N PRO A 117 5.17 -12.67 16.39
CA PRO A 117 6.27 -12.97 15.50
C PRO A 117 7.39 -13.68 16.27
N GLU A 118 7.86 -14.81 15.74
CA GLU A 118 9.08 -15.49 16.21
C GLU A 118 10.23 -15.19 15.23
N PRO A 119 10.88 -14.02 15.31
CA PRO A 119 11.88 -13.57 14.34
C PRO A 119 13.15 -14.45 14.30
N ARG A 120 13.31 -15.37 15.25
CA ARG A 120 14.48 -16.26 15.35
C ARG A 120 14.37 -17.52 14.49
N LYS A 121 13.19 -17.87 13.97
CA LYS A 121 13.03 -18.99 13.04
C LYS A 121 13.36 -18.53 11.62
N ARG A 122 14.27 -19.25 10.94
CA ARG A 122 14.58 -19.03 9.52
C ARG A 122 13.35 -19.37 8.66
N PRO A 123 13.11 -18.63 7.57
CA PRO A 123 11.94 -18.80 6.71
C PRO A 123 11.86 -20.16 6.04
#